data_AF-A0A3N5A828-F1
#
_entry.id   AF-A0A3N5A828-F1
#
_cell.length_a   1.000
_cell.length_b   1.000
_cell.length_c   1.000
_cell.angle_alpha   90.00
_cell.angle_beta   90.00
_cell.angle_gamma   90.00
#
_symmetry.space_group_name_H-M   'P 1'
#
loop_
_entity.id
_entity.type
_entity.pdbx_description
1 polymer ?
#
loop_
_entity_poly.entity_id
_entity_poly.type
_entity_poly.pdbx_seq_one_letter_code
_entity_poly.pdbx_strand_id
1 'polypeptide(L)'
;MGRGRAKAKQTKVARQLKYNSGGTDLTRLANELGASPTEPLISAPVEVDDDLDDDDPYAKYADLYNDDDEDEDDESGPTAHRRGA
;
A
#
# COMPACT_ATOMS: atom_id res chain seq x y z
N MET A 1 4.46 -36.95 -31.22
CA MET A 1 5.24 -35.69 -31.28
C MET A 1 4.27 -34.51 -31.13
N GLY A 2 4.36 -33.66 -30.11
CA GLY A 2 3.46 -32.49 -30.02
C GLY A 2 3.21 -31.93 -28.61
N ARG A 3 3.41 -32.73 -27.56
CA ARG A 3 3.17 -32.28 -26.17
C ARG A 3 4.09 -31.13 -25.73
N GLY A 4 5.34 -31.08 -26.21
CA GLY A 4 6.30 -30.04 -25.82
C GLY A 4 5.89 -28.61 -26.25
N ARG A 5 5.32 -28.47 -27.45
CA ARG A 5 4.86 -27.16 -27.95
C ARG A 5 3.60 -26.69 -27.22
N ALA A 6 2.66 -27.60 -26.99
CA ALA A 6 1.46 -27.31 -26.21
C ALA A 6 1.83 -26.89 -24.77
N LYS A 7 2.71 -27.65 -24.11
CA LYS A 7 3.18 -27.34 -22.74
C LYS A 7 3.87 -25.96 -22.69
N ALA A 8 4.75 -25.65 -23.64
CA ALA A 8 5.42 -24.36 -23.70
C ALA A 8 4.42 -23.19 -23.88
N LYS A 9 3.41 -23.36 -24.76
CA LYS A 9 2.34 -22.36 -24.93
C LYS A 9 1.55 -22.18 -23.63
N GLN A 10 1.18 -23.26 -22.97
CA GLN A 10 0.44 -23.21 -21.71
C GLN A 10 1.24 -22.52 -20.60
N THR A 11 2.53 -22.82 -20.46
CA THR A 11 3.40 -22.15 -19.48
C THR A 11 3.55 -20.66 -19.78
N LYS A 12 3.65 -20.26 -21.06
CA LYS A 12 3.71 -18.85 -21.46
C LYS A 12 2.41 -18.11 -21.11
N VAL A 13 1.25 -18.70 -21.43
CA VAL A 13 -0.07 -18.13 -21.10
C VAL A 13 -0.25 -18.03 -19.59
N ALA A 14 0.08 -19.08 -18.85
CA ALA A 14 -0.03 -19.08 -17.39
C ALA A 14 0.89 -18.04 -16.73
N ARG A 15 2.12 -17.90 -17.23
CA ARG A 15 3.05 -16.86 -16.76
C ARG A 15 2.51 -15.47 -17.07
N GLN A 16 1.96 -15.27 -18.26
CA GLN A 16 1.30 -14.02 -18.61
C GLN A 16 0.14 -13.78 -17.65
N LEU A 17 -0.80 -14.69 -17.43
CA LEU A 17 -1.89 -14.47 -16.46
C LEU A 17 -1.40 -14.20 -15.02
N LYS A 18 -0.36 -14.91 -14.58
CA LYS A 18 0.17 -14.78 -13.21
C LYS A 18 0.89 -13.47 -12.95
N TYR A 19 1.65 -12.98 -13.93
CA TYR A 19 2.51 -11.80 -13.78
C TYR A 19 2.13 -10.65 -14.72
N ASN A 20 1.05 -10.78 -15.47
CA ASN A 20 0.37 -9.66 -16.08
C ASN A 20 -0.39 -8.99 -14.95
N SER A 21 0.30 -8.10 -14.26
CA SER A 21 -0.28 -6.99 -13.50
C SER A 21 -0.99 -6.01 -14.45
N GLY A 22 -1.68 -6.55 -15.46
CA GLY A 22 -2.22 -5.82 -16.59
C GLY A 22 -3.02 -4.65 -16.07
N GLY A 23 -2.71 -3.47 -16.60
CA GLY A 23 -3.26 -2.20 -16.15
C GLY A 23 -4.77 -2.31 -15.99
N THR A 24 -5.19 -2.37 -14.73
CA THR A 24 -6.58 -2.15 -14.38
C THR A 24 -6.92 -0.78 -14.91
N ASP A 25 -8.02 -0.68 -15.66
CA ASP A 25 -8.54 0.61 -16.05
C ASP A 25 -9.04 1.31 -14.78
N LEU A 26 -8.15 2.07 -14.15
CA LEU A 26 -8.40 2.79 -12.91
C LEU A 26 -9.54 3.79 -13.10
N THR A 27 -9.74 4.30 -14.32
CA THR A 27 -10.85 5.22 -14.61
C THR A 27 -12.18 4.49 -14.59
N ARG A 28 -12.25 3.29 -15.16
CA ARG A 28 -13.45 2.44 -15.07
C ARG A 28 -13.72 1.99 -13.65
N LEU A 29 -12.69 1.58 -12.90
CA LEU A 29 -12.83 1.17 -11.50
C LEU A 29 -13.32 2.34 -10.63
N ALA A 30 -12.77 3.54 -10.81
CA ALA A 30 -13.20 4.75 -10.11
C ALA A 30 -14.68 5.07 -10.38
N ASN A 31 -15.12 4.95 -11.64
CA ASN A 31 -16.52 5.12 -12.00
C ASN A 31 -17.43 4.06 -11.37
N GLU A 32 -17.00 2.79 -11.32
CA GLU A 32 -17.75 1.69 -10.68
C GLU A 32 -17.83 1.87 -9.14
N LEU A 33 -16.79 2.42 -8.52
CA LEU A 33 -16.73 2.72 -7.08
C LEU A 33 -17.39 4.05 -6.70
N GLY A 34 -17.86 4.85 -7.66
CA GLY A 34 -18.39 6.19 -7.40
C GLY A 34 -17.32 7.22 -7.00
N ALA A 35 -16.04 6.89 -7.15
CA ALA A 35 -14.91 7.81 -6.94
C ALA A 35 -14.76 8.74 -8.15
N SER A 36 -15.76 9.59 -8.38
CA SER A 36 -15.70 10.60 -9.42
C SER A 36 -14.84 11.78 -8.94
N PRO A 37 -13.84 12.25 -9.72
CA PRO A 37 -13.01 13.40 -9.33
C PRO A 37 -13.78 14.74 -9.30
N THR A 38 -15.07 14.72 -9.63
CA THR A 38 -15.93 15.91 -9.65
C THR A 38 -16.51 16.27 -8.29
N GLU A 39 -16.44 15.40 -7.29
CA GLU A 39 -16.70 15.83 -5.92
C GLU A 39 -15.35 16.15 -5.27
N PRO A 40 -15.09 17.41 -4.87
CA PRO A 40 -14.09 17.60 -3.84
C PRO A 40 -14.59 16.78 -2.66
N LEU A 41 -13.88 15.70 -2.34
CA LEU A 41 -13.86 15.19 -0.98
C LEU A 41 -13.36 16.38 -0.17
N ILE A 42 -14.31 17.20 0.26
CA ILE A 42 -14.13 18.08 1.38
C ILE A 42 -13.83 17.07 2.46
N SER A 43 -12.54 16.82 2.73
CA SER A 43 -12.12 16.46 4.07
C SER A 43 -12.58 17.63 4.91
N ALA A 44 -13.87 17.63 5.24
CA ALA A 44 -14.35 18.31 6.39
C ALA A 44 -13.44 17.76 7.50
N PRO A 45 -12.77 18.62 8.28
CA PRO A 45 -12.19 18.13 9.51
C PRO A 45 -13.31 17.38 10.21
N VAL A 46 -13.19 16.05 10.27
CA VAL A 46 -14.04 15.26 11.14
C VAL A 46 -13.65 15.78 12.50
N GLU A 47 -14.54 16.56 13.12
CA GLU A 47 -14.40 16.84 14.54
C GLU A 47 -14.62 15.48 15.20
N VAL A 48 -13.49 14.80 15.42
CA VAL A 48 -13.39 13.65 16.31
C VAL A 48 -13.84 14.17 17.66
N ASP A 49 -15.06 13.79 18.02
CA ASP A 49 -15.52 13.87 19.40
C ASP A 49 -14.65 12.85 20.14
N ASP A 50 -13.75 13.30 21.01
CA ASP A 50 -12.81 12.45 21.77
C ASP A 50 -13.55 11.29 22.51
N ASP A 51 -14.87 11.42 22.71
CA ASP A 51 -15.72 10.42 23.34
C ASP A 51 -16.14 9.27 22.40
N LEU A 52 -15.91 9.36 21.08
CA LEU A 52 -16.27 8.32 20.08
C LEU A 52 -15.10 7.39 19.71
N ASP A 53 -13.87 7.76 20.06
CA ASP A 53 -12.67 6.98 19.68
C ASP A 53 -12.53 5.68 20.50
N ASP A 54 -13.01 5.65 21.74
CA ASP A 54 -12.88 4.48 22.63
C ASP A 54 -13.73 3.26 22.20
N ASP A 55 -14.81 3.48 21.43
CA ASP A 55 -15.75 2.43 21.00
C ASP A 55 -15.60 2.03 19.52
N ASP A 56 -14.74 2.68 18.73
CA ASP A 56 -14.48 2.28 17.34
C ASP A 56 -13.54 1.05 17.30
N PRO A 57 -13.97 -0.10 16.76
CA PRO A 57 -13.08 -1.25 16.57
C PRO A 57 -11.82 -0.95 15.73
N TYR A 58 -11.83 0.14 14.95
CA TYR A 58 -10.69 0.59 14.15
C TYR A 58 -9.67 1.41 14.96
N ALA A 59 -10.07 2.14 16.01
CA ALA A 59 -9.18 2.95 16.84
C ALA A 59 -8.06 2.11 17.47
N LYS A 60 -8.40 0.90 17.98
CA LYS A 60 -7.42 -0.06 18.51
C LYS A 60 -6.31 -0.45 17.52
N TYR A 61 -6.61 -0.46 16.22
CA TYR A 61 -5.58 -0.72 15.22
C TYR A 61 -4.72 0.50 14.97
N ALA A 62 -5.29 1.71 15.03
CA ALA A 62 -4.50 2.93 14.93
C ALA A 62 -3.46 2.98 16.06
N ASP A 63 -3.86 2.81 17.32
CA ASP A 63 -2.94 2.83 18.47
C ASP A 63 -1.77 1.84 18.32
N LEU A 64 -2.05 0.61 17.87
CA LEU A 64 -1.05 -0.44 17.76
C LEU A 64 0.05 -0.15 16.71
N TYR A 65 -0.26 0.65 15.69
CA TYR A 65 0.65 0.94 14.58
C TYR A 65 1.14 2.39 14.57
N ASN A 66 0.47 3.31 15.26
CA ASN A 66 0.85 4.72 15.35
C ASN A 66 1.93 4.97 16.42
N ASP A 67 2.01 4.11 17.45
CA ASP A 67 3.06 4.15 18.50
C ASP A 67 4.47 3.79 17.97
N ASP A 68 4.61 3.22 16.76
CA ASP A 68 5.90 2.79 16.19
C ASP A 68 6.57 3.88 15.32
N ASP A 69 5.89 5.02 15.07
CA ASP A 69 6.36 6.12 14.19
C ASP A 69 6.87 7.36 14.97
N GLU A 70 6.83 7.38 16.32
CA GLU A 70 7.23 8.55 17.13
C GLU A 70 8.68 8.53 17.65
N ASP A 71 9.49 7.52 17.32
CA ASP A 71 10.86 7.34 17.84
C ASP A 71 11.99 7.40 16.78
N GLU A 72 11.80 8.08 15.63
CA GLU A 72 12.87 8.35 14.66
C GLU A 72 13.21 9.84 14.54
N ASP A 73 13.87 10.42 15.55
CA ASP A 73 14.79 11.58 15.37
C ASP A 73 15.62 11.87 16.64
N ASP A 74 16.75 11.17 16.87
CA ASP A 74 17.90 11.71 17.62
C ASP A 74 19.23 11.09 17.14
N GLU A 75 19.78 11.71 16.10
CA GLU A 75 21.18 12.10 15.92
C GLU A 75 22.32 11.22 16.50
N SER A 76 23.08 10.55 15.62
CA SER A 76 24.57 10.59 15.68
C SER A 76 25.28 9.99 14.45
N GLY A 77 25.70 10.86 13.54
CA GLY A 77 27.01 10.70 12.87
C GLY A 77 27.99 11.74 13.47
N PRO A 78 29.31 11.70 13.24
CA PRO A 78 30.17 10.71 12.58
C PRO A 78 31.39 10.30 13.45
N THR A 79 31.84 9.04 13.40
CA THR A 79 33.22 8.71 13.82
C THR A 79 33.97 8.00 12.71
N ALA A 80 34.71 8.77 11.92
CA ALA A 80 35.76 8.24 11.07
C ALA A 80 36.89 7.66 11.94
N HIS A 81 37.00 6.35 12.00
CA HIS A 81 38.21 5.68 12.46
C HIS A 81 39.00 5.14 11.27
N ARG A 82 39.70 6.06 10.59
CA ARG A 82 40.92 5.71 9.86
C ARG A 82 42.10 5.74 10.86
N ARG A 83 42.48 4.56 11.35
CA ARG A 83 43.79 4.22 11.90
C ARG A 83 44.01 2.76 11.44
N GLY A 84 44.80 2.45 10.43
CA GLY A 84 46.22 2.76 10.33
C GLY A 84 47.01 1.57 10.88
N ALA A 85 47.30 0.58 10.01
CA ALA A 85 48.45 -0.34 10.01
C ALA A 85 48.37 -1.20 8.75
#